data_AF-A0A7V3CYK7-F1
#
_entry.id   AF-A0A7V3CYK7-F1
#
_cell.length_a   1.000
_cell.length_b   1.000
_cell.length_c   1.000
_cell.angle_alpha   90.00
_cell.angle_beta   90.00
_cell.angle_gamma   90.00
#
_symmetry.space_group_name_H-M   'P 1'
#
loop_
_entity.id
_entity.type
_entity.pdbx_description
1 polymer ?
#
loop_
_entity_poly.entity_id
_entity_poly.type
_entity_poly.pdbx_seq_one_letter_code
_entity_poly.pdbx_strand_id
1 'polypeptide(L)' 'MNELQPFGKVLILSGVTILLIGLIITFWDKIPFIGKLPGDIIWKGKNFTFYFPIVTSLLLSLIISLILYFLKK' A
#
# COMPACT_ATOMS: atom_id res chain seq x y z
N MET A 1 -11.55 18.42 32.62
CA MET A 1 -12.28 17.28 32.01
C MET A 1 -11.72 16.93 30.62
N ASN A 2 -10.38 16.82 30.47
CA ASN A 2 -9.73 16.55 29.17
C ASN A 2 -8.88 15.26 29.16
N GLU A 3 -8.82 14.51 30.27
CA GLU A 3 -7.98 13.31 30.42
C GLU A 3 -8.29 12.21 29.39
N LEU A 4 -9.55 12.12 28.92
CA LEU A 4 -9.99 11.08 27.99
C LEU A 4 -9.82 11.47 26.52
N GLN A 5 -9.59 12.75 26.20
CA GLN A 5 -9.35 13.21 24.83
C GLN A 5 -8.10 12.57 24.18
N PRO A 6 -6.93 12.49 24.83
CA PRO A 6 -5.77 11.81 24.25
C PRO A 6 -6.03 10.32 24.03
N PHE A 7 -6.71 9.65 24.96
CA PHE A 7 -7.12 8.24 24.80
C PHE A 7 -8.06 8.03 23.61
N GLY A 8 -9.04 8.92 23.42
CA GLY A 8 -9.95 8.86 22.27
C GLY A 8 -9.22 9.00 20.92
N LYS A 9 -8.23 9.91 20.84
CA LYS A 9 -7.41 10.05 19.62
C LYS A 9 -6.58 8.80 19.31
N VAL A 10 -5.98 8.18 20.33
CA VAL A 10 -5.23 6.92 20.18
C VAL A 10 -6.14 5.80 19.70
N LEU A 11 -7.36 5.71 20.23
CA LEU A 11 -8.33 4.69 19.85
C LEU A 11 -8.81 4.84 18.40
N ILE A 12 -9.04 6.08 17.96
CA ILE A 12 -9.41 6.38 16.57
C ILE A 12 -8.25 6.04 15.63
N LEU A 13 -7.03 6.45 15.97
CA LEU A 13 -5.85 6.20 15.14
C LEU A 13 -5.55 4.71 15.01
N SER A 14 -5.67 3.94 16.10
CA SER A 14 -5.47 2.50 16.08
C SER A 14 -6.56 1.79 15.26
N GLY A 15 -7.82 2.19 15.41
CA GLY A 15 -8.94 1.65 14.61
C GLY A 15 -8.76 1.89 13.11
N VAL A 16 -8.38 3.10 12.70
CA VAL A 16 -8.09 3.41 11.29
C VAL A 16 -6.90 2.59 10.78
N THR A 17 -5.85 2.45 11.58
CA THR A 17 -4.65 1.67 11.20
C THR A 17 -5.00 0.19 10.99
N ILE A 18 -5.77 -0.41 11.91
CA ILE A 18 -6.22 -1.80 11.81
C ILE A 18 -7.12 -1.99 10.58
N LEU A 19 -8.03 -1.05 10.32
CA LEU A 19 -8.92 -1.09 9.15
C LEU A 19 -8.11 -1.05 7.85
N LEU A 20 -7.12 -0.16 7.74
CA LEU A 20 -6.23 -0.09 6.58
C LEU A 20 -5.44 -1.38 6.38
N ILE A 21 -4.86 -1.94 7.45
CA ILE A 21 -4.15 -3.24 7.38
C ILE A 21 -5.10 -4.36 6.96
N GLY A 22 -6.29 -4.42 7.54
CA GLY A 22 -7.31 -5.41 7.18
C GLY A 22 -7.76 -5.30 5.73
N LEU A 23 -7.93 -4.09 5.21
CA LEU A 23 -8.18 -3.84 3.79
C LEU A 23 -7.02 -4.32 2.93
N ILE A 24 -5.79 -3.94 3.28
CA ILE A 24 -4.59 -4.34 2.55
C ILE A 24 -4.51 -5.86 2.45
N ILE A 25 -4.68 -6.59 3.55
CA ILE A 25 -4.64 -8.07 3.59
C ILE A 25 -5.81 -8.68 2.82
N THR A 26 -7.03 -8.19 3.04
CA THR A 26 -8.25 -8.73 2.38
C THR A 26 -8.21 -8.57 0.87
N PHE A 27 -7.67 -7.45 0.40
CA PHE A 27 -7.53 -7.18 -1.02
C PHE A 27 -6.17 -7.61 -1.57
N TRP A 28 -5.22 -8.04 -0.73
CA TRP A 28 -3.87 -8.46 -1.15
C TRP A 28 -3.93 -9.54 -2.23
N ASP A 29 -4.74 -10.58 -1.99
CA ASP A 29 -4.91 -11.72 -2.90
C ASP A 29 -5.83 -11.40 -4.09
N LYS A 30 -6.65 -10.36 -3.97
CA LYS A 30 -7.60 -9.91 -5.02
C LYS A 30 -7.06 -8.79 -5.88
N ILE A 31 -5.90 -8.20 -5.57
CA ILE A 31 -5.23 -7.26 -6.47
C ILE A 31 -4.65 -8.11 -7.61
N PRO A 32 -5.25 -8.12 -8.81
CA PRO A 32 -4.87 -9.03 -9.91
C PRO A 32 -3.52 -8.68 -10.55
N PHE A 33 -2.76 -7.81 -9.89
CA PHE A 33 -1.83 -6.86 -10.49
C PHE A 33 -0.55 -6.69 -9.67
N ILE A 34 -0.52 -7.09 -8.39
CA ILE A 34 0.72 -7.14 -7.62
C ILE A 34 1.51 -8.37 -8.11
N GLY A 35 2.51 -8.13 -8.95
CA GLY A 35 3.28 -9.21 -9.59
C GLY A 35 3.02 -9.40 -11.09
N LYS A 36 1.96 -8.79 -11.67
CA LYS A 36 1.56 -8.97 -13.08
C LYS A 36 0.74 -7.77 -13.60
N LEU A 37 1.13 -6.54 -13.28
CA LEU A 37 0.51 -5.40 -13.99
C LEU A 37 0.86 -5.48 -15.48
N PRO A 38 -0.08 -5.17 -16.39
CA PRO A 38 0.26 -4.98 -17.80
C PRO A 38 1.32 -3.88 -17.87
N GLY A 39 2.57 -4.25 -18.20
CA GLY A 39 3.74 -3.37 -18.17
C GLY A 39 4.85 -3.79 -17.20
N ASP A 40 4.59 -4.71 -16.25
CA ASP A 40 5.65 -5.36 -15.48
C ASP A 40 6.36 -6.39 -16.37
N ILE A 41 7.69 -6.28 -16.48
CA ILE A 41 8.48 -7.11 -17.39
C ILE A 41 8.76 -8.44 -16.70
N ILE A 42 8.15 -9.51 -17.22
CA ILE A 42 8.36 -10.87 -16.72
C ILE A 42 9.14 -11.66 -17.78
N TRP A 43 10.39 -11.95 -17.48
CA TRP A 43 11.23 -12.78 -18.34
C TRP A 43 11.29 -14.18 -17.78
N LYS A 44 10.59 -15.12 -18.43
CA LYS A 44 10.59 -16.55 -18.06
C LYS A 44 11.57 -17.31 -18.95
N GLY A 45 12.75 -17.62 -18.41
CA GLY A 45 13.68 -18.58 -18.99
C GLY A 45 13.40 -20.02 -18.52
N LYS A 46 14.11 -20.98 -19.11
CA LYS A 46 13.97 -22.42 -18.79
C LYS A 46 14.27 -22.75 -17.32
N ASN A 47 15.24 -22.06 -16.71
CA ASN A 47 15.69 -22.29 -15.32
C ASN A 47 15.65 -21.03 -14.44
N PHE A 48 15.23 -19.87 -14.97
CA PHE A 48 15.24 -18.61 -14.24
C PHE A 48 14.05 -17.74 -14.64
N THR A 49 13.43 -17.07 -13.67
CA THR A 49 12.38 -16.09 -13.92
C THR A 49 12.84 -14.74 -13.38
N PHE A 50 13.01 -13.76 -14.25
CA PHE A 50 13.28 -12.38 -13.88
C PHE A 50 11.97 -11.60 -13.82
N TYR A 51 11.71 -10.93 -12.71
CA TYR A 51 10.53 -10.10 -12.52
C TYR A 51 10.95 -8.66 -12.29
N PHE A 52 10.50 -7.74 -13.15
CA PHE A 52 10.79 -6.31 -13.02
C PHE A 52 9.49 -5.49 -12.93
N PRO A 53 9.08 -5.10 -11.70
CA PRO A 53 7.81 -4.42 -11.44
C PRO A 53 7.85 -2.91 -11.73
N ILE A 54 7.93 -2.52 -13.00
CA ILE A 54 7.97 -1.11 -13.39
C ILE A 54 6.70 -0.38 -12.95
N VAL A 55 5.53 -0.93 -13.29
CA VAL A 55 4.25 -0.26 -13.08
C VAL A 55 3.93 -0.22 -11.60
N THR A 56 4.21 -1.32 -10.88
CA THR A 56 4.05 -1.36 -9.42
C THR A 56 4.90 -0.29 -8.73
N SER A 57 6.17 -0.14 -9.13
CA SER A 57 7.08 0.84 -8.54
C SER A 57 6.64 2.28 -8.81
N LEU A 58 6.12 2.54 -10.01
CA LEU A 58 5.59 3.83 -10.40
C LEU A 58 4.34 4.20 -9.58
N LEU A 59 3.42 3.24 -9.42
CA LEU A 59 2.19 3.42 -8.62
C LEU A 59 2.52 3.70 -7.16
N LEU A 60 3.46 2.93 -6.60
CA LEU A 60 3.91 3.11 -5.22
C LEU A 60 4.53 4.50 -5.02
N SER A 61 5.38 4.93 -5.95
CA SER A 61 5.97 6.27 -5.93
C SER A 61 4.92 7.38 -6.01
N LEU A 62 3.90 7.22 -6.86
CA LEU A 62 2.80 8.18 -6.99
C LEU A 62 1.99 8.29 -5.69
N ILE A 63 1.65 7.16 -5.06
CA ILE A 63 0.90 7.11 -3.79
C ILE A 63 1.69 7.81 -2.68
N ILE A 64 2.98 7.46 -2.52
CA ILE A 64 3.85 8.09 -1.51
C ILE A 64 3.96 9.60 -1.78
N SER A 65 4.13 10.00 -3.04
CA SER A 65 4.20 11.42 -3.41
C SER A 65 2.91 12.17 -3.09
N LEU A 66 1.75 11.56 -3.33
CA LEU A 66 0.44 12.15 -2.99
C LEU A 66 0.29 12.32 -1.47
N ILE A 67 0.67 11.30 -0.69
CA ILE A 67 0.63 11.34 0.77
C ILE A 67 1.52 12.48 1.30
N LEU A 68 2.77 12.57 0.82
CA LEU A 68 3.69 13.64 1.17
C LEU A 68 3.18 15.02 0.75
N TYR A 69 2.52 15.11 -0.41
CA TYR A 69 1.89 16.35 -0.89
C TYR A 69 0.79 16.83 0.06
N PHE A 70 -0.08 15.94 0.52
CA PHE A 70 -1.15 16.27 1.46
C PHE A 70 -0.63 16.60 2.87
N LEU A 71 0.43 15.93 3.34
CA LEU A 71 1.07 16.21 4.63
C LEU A 71 1.84 17.53 4.66
N LYS A 72 2.32 18.00 3.50
CA LYS A 72 3.04 19.29 3.38
C LYS A 72 2.08 20.49 3.43
N LYS A 73 0.78 20.29 3.28
CA LYS A 73 -0.26 21.33 3.37
C LYS A 73 -0.89 21.35 4.76
#